data_AF-A0AAW0QXF8-F1
#
_entry.id   AF-A0AAW0QXF8-F1
#
_cell.length_a   1.000
_cell.length_b   1.000
_cell.length_c   1.000
_cell.angle_alpha   90.00
_cell.angle_beta   90.00
_cell.angle_gamma   90.00
#
_symmetry.space_group_name_H-M   'P 1'
#
loop_
_entity.id
_entity.type
_entity.pdbx_description
1 polymer ?
#
loop_
_entity_poly.entity_id
_entity_poly.type
_entity_poly.pdbx_seq_one_letter_code
_entity_poly.pdbx_strand_id
1 'polypeptide(L)'
;MQRLSRPRSVCGLSSTSQSSKQLWSRSLSHSLPGSVRLRVRIWPRRVLQVPMRNAFPLYELPDLILDLDAEGSKHVRDDDPSIDGDRVPHRTVHHFEQLALLKRVSVFERQYEQESRRHAQINSQTYLPWEVSDLDILAYALLGPSSNECAQPQNEETRDAADSIPIPTPTSQFEEVMETVHDQNSIPRHAQADLTIGIPYLMRRQKTRQKSATGETEELFQNQIGRCRDLTELRRLVQIQLSRPGGCKFIRSQSSKIARRCRALEHSASRYELKELLAFINDVTIKLASQGLPISDELAGLGLRLSACCGAFPAMQMYFATTDHWRTVHMAAHVDKALLEALSFLTWQTGHTKHPAMSQEVRVSRVAAYTTFTGYAIHGEAFEMSYQSALRQQKNDPLRHAEHFLHILAELGAFRTIWHTLRKSVLGKAPFIPHDKSDWFVSAISRALNNVNSGRIRFAKETLQHASSDYEADCKLDLQTIMSSSIHHHKPGKGAYRESENQNQDDKLPNPYDNLDPGEASQKDRSHILAALRQGNAKEFLSILVNNMHGPKPS
;
A
#
# COMPACT_ATOMS: atom_id res chain seq x y z
N MET A 1 59.94 -5.03 -23.45
CA MET A 1 59.96 -5.47 -22.03
C MET A 1 58.61 -6.11 -21.71
N GLN A 2 58.31 -7.32 -22.19
CA GLN A 2 58.53 -8.61 -21.50
C GLN A 2 58.22 -8.60 -19.99
N ARG A 3 57.04 -9.10 -19.63
CA ARG A 3 56.91 -10.29 -18.76
C ARG A 3 55.55 -10.97 -18.97
N LEU A 4 55.66 -12.15 -19.58
CA LEU A 4 54.68 -13.22 -19.66
C LEU A 4 54.56 -13.90 -18.29
N SER A 5 53.36 -14.39 -17.95
CA SER A 5 53.18 -15.63 -17.17
C SER A 5 51.77 -16.17 -17.39
N ARG A 6 51.72 -17.35 -18.00
CA ARG A 6 50.56 -18.15 -18.39
C ARG A 6 50.20 -19.17 -17.26
N PRO A 7 49.15 -20.00 -17.43
CA PRO A 7 48.29 -20.52 -16.36
C PRO A 7 48.75 -21.85 -15.77
N ARG A 8 48.10 -22.28 -14.68
CA ARG A 8 48.17 -23.66 -14.17
C ARG A 8 46.84 -24.39 -14.36
N SER A 9 46.84 -25.36 -15.25
CA SER A 9 46.00 -26.56 -15.20
C SER A 9 46.75 -27.65 -14.43
N VAL A 10 46.07 -28.40 -13.56
CA VAL A 10 46.50 -29.75 -13.17
C VAL A 10 45.28 -30.66 -13.17
N CYS A 11 45.46 -31.76 -13.90
CA CYS A 11 44.56 -32.89 -14.02
C CYS A 11 44.51 -33.75 -12.75
N GLY A 12 43.38 -34.43 -12.58
CA GLY A 12 43.33 -35.86 -12.30
C GLY A 12 43.41 -36.26 -10.83
N LEU A 13 42.33 -36.88 -10.34
CA LEU A 13 42.40 -38.19 -9.69
C LEU A 13 41.02 -38.85 -9.74
N SER A 14 41.01 -40.00 -10.40
CA SER A 14 39.98 -41.01 -10.42
C SER A 14 39.81 -41.67 -9.06
N SER A 15 38.57 -41.83 -8.59
CA SER A 15 38.23 -42.86 -7.60
C SER A 15 36.95 -43.58 -8.01
N THR A 16 37.17 -44.74 -8.60
CA THR A 16 36.24 -45.86 -8.66
C THR A 16 35.87 -46.31 -7.24
N SER A 17 34.59 -46.36 -6.90
CA SER A 17 34.08 -47.35 -5.95
C SER A 17 32.79 -47.97 -6.50
N GLN A 18 32.96 -49.20 -6.97
CA GLN A 18 31.91 -50.15 -7.22
C GLN A 18 31.18 -50.51 -5.91
N SER A 19 29.99 -51.07 -6.09
CA SER A 19 29.31 -52.01 -5.18
C SER A 19 28.39 -51.42 -4.11
N SER A 20 27.13 -51.26 -4.51
CA SER A 20 26.06 -52.00 -3.82
C SER A 20 25.00 -52.44 -4.83
N LYS A 21 25.00 -53.76 -5.03
CA LYS A 21 24.14 -54.52 -5.92
C LYS A 21 22.70 -54.52 -5.40
N GLN A 22 21.78 -54.49 -6.36
CA GLN A 22 20.60 -55.34 -6.47
C GLN A 22 19.73 -55.53 -5.21
N LEU A 23 18.51 -55.01 -5.26
CA LEU A 23 17.29 -55.72 -4.84
C LEU A 23 16.05 -54.89 -5.22
N TRP A 24 15.72 -54.88 -6.50
CA TRP A 24 14.35 -54.63 -6.95
C TRP A 24 13.96 -55.78 -7.88
N SER A 25 13.68 -56.92 -7.24
CA SER A 25 13.03 -58.06 -7.88
C SER A 25 11.62 -57.66 -8.30
N ARG A 26 11.38 -57.81 -9.60
CA ARG A 26 10.08 -57.91 -10.26
C ARG A 26 9.10 -58.74 -9.41
N SER A 27 7.91 -58.20 -9.18
CA SER A 27 6.71 -59.00 -8.99
C SER A 27 5.68 -58.57 -10.03
N LEU A 28 5.70 -59.29 -11.15
CA LEU A 28 4.58 -59.38 -12.07
C LEU A 28 3.59 -60.36 -11.44
N SER A 29 2.56 -59.84 -10.79
CA SER A 29 1.36 -60.61 -10.49
C SER A 29 0.25 -60.15 -11.41
N HIS A 30 -0.11 -61.01 -12.37
CA HIS A 30 -1.38 -60.92 -13.09
C HIS A 30 -2.52 -60.86 -12.08
N SER A 31 -3.18 -59.72 -11.96
CA SER A 31 -4.43 -59.57 -11.22
C SER A 31 -5.60 -59.52 -12.19
N LEU A 32 -6.48 -60.51 -12.08
CA LEU A 32 -7.83 -60.51 -12.63
C LEU A 32 -8.58 -59.21 -12.24
N PRO A 33 -9.44 -58.66 -13.12
CA PRO A 33 -10.26 -57.50 -12.78
C PRO A 33 -11.42 -57.93 -11.88
N GLY A 34 -11.59 -57.28 -10.72
CA GLY A 34 -12.82 -57.40 -9.93
C GLY A 34 -12.69 -57.80 -8.45
N SER A 35 -11.68 -57.32 -7.72
CA SER A 35 -11.70 -57.38 -6.26
C SER A 35 -11.02 -56.16 -5.65
N VAL A 36 -11.83 -55.22 -5.17
CA VAL A 36 -11.39 -54.10 -4.33
C VAL A 36 -11.02 -54.67 -2.97
N ARG A 37 -9.74 -55.04 -2.77
CA ARG A 37 -9.21 -55.35 -1.45
C ARG A 37 -8.92 -54.05 -0.71
N LEU A 38 -9.80 -53.68 0.22
CA LEU A 38 -9.55 -52.65 1.23
C LEU A 38 -8.31 -53.07 2.05
N ARG A 39 -7.15 -52.44 1.77
CA ARG A 39 -5.98 -52.56 2.65
C ARG A 39 -6.26 -51.77 3.92
N VAL A 40 -6.73 -52.45 4.96
CA VAL A 40 -6.76 -51.91 6.32
C VAL A 40 -5.32 -51.63 6.73
N ARG A 41 -4.93 -50.35 6.77
CA ARG A 41 -3.66 -49.93 7.37
C ARG A 41 -3.77 -50.17 8.88
N ILE A 42 -3.12 -51.23 9.34
CA ILE A 42 -2.93 -51.51 10.76
C ILE A 42 -2.07 -50.37 11.32
N TRP A 43 -2.65 -49.55 12.18
CA TRP A 43 -1.93 -48.48 12.88
C TRP A 43 -0.80 -49.10 13.73
N PRO A 44 0.41 -48.53 13.75
CA PRO A 44 1.48 -49.01 14.61
C PRO A 44 1.02 -48.90 16.07
N ARG A 45 1.06 -50.04 16.79
CA ARG A 45 0.83 -50.07 18.25
C ARG A 45 1.81 -49.09 18.90
N ARG A 46 1.29 -48.01 19.49
CA ARG A 46 2.08 -47.13 20.36
C ARG A 46 2.66 -48.01 21.47
N VAL A 47 3.96 -47.87 21.70
CA VAL A 47 4.64 -48.42 22.88
C VAL A 47 3.87 -47.92 24.10
N LEU A 48 3.37 -48.86 24.91
CA LEU A 48 2.62 -48.63 26.13
C LEU A 48 3.40 -47.67 27.04
N GLN A 49 3.03 -46.38 27.00
CA GLN A 49 3.34 -45.47 28.08
C GLN A 49 2.62 -45.99 29.33
N VAL A 50 3.35 -46.01 30.44
CA VAL A 50 2.88 -46.37 31.78
C VAL A 50 1.47 -45.81 32.00
N PRO A 51 0.49 -46.62 32.45
CA PRO A 51 -0.86 -46.13 32.67
C PRO A 51 -0.81 -44.90 33.60
N MET A 52 -1.46 -43.82 33.18
CA MET A 52 -1.58 -42.54 33.90
C MET A 52 -2.05 -42.67 35.36
N ARG A 53 -2.54 -43.85 35.75
CA ARG A 53 -3.00 -44.21 37.09
C ARG A 53 -1.95 -44.01 38.19
N ASN A 54 -0.66 -43.99 37.85
CA ASN A 54 0.41 -43.87 38.85
C ASN A 54 0.91 -42.42 39.07
N ALA A 55 0.48 -41.45 38.26
CA ALA A 55 1.02 -40.09 38.29
C ALA A 55 0.15 -39.08 39.07
N PHE A 56 -1.10 -39.42 39.35
CA PHE A 56 -2.03 -38.56 40.10
C PHE A 56 -2.58 -39.36 41.29
N PRO A 57 -2.48 -38.85 42.54
CA PRO A 57 -3.25 -39.40 43.64
C PRO A 57 -4.72 -39.17 43.31
N LEU A 58 -5.40 -40.24 42.88
CA LEU A 58 -6.84 -40.26 42.85
C LEU A 58 -7.30 -40.02 44.29
N TYR A 59 -8.17 -39.02 44.49
CA TYR A 59 -8.98 -38.99 45.69
C TYR A 59 -9.57 -40.39 45.83
N GLU A 60 -9.28 -41.08 46.95
CA GLU A 60 -9.95 -42.33 47.28
C GLU A 60 -11.44 -41.97 47.38
N LEU A 61 -12.17 -42.23 46.29
CA LEU A 61 -13.62 -42.19 46.37
C LEU A 61 -13.99 -43.21 47.43
N PRO A 62 -14.77 -42.84 48.46
CA PRO A 62 -15.27 -43.82 49.40
C PRO A 62 -15.94 -44.95 48.61
N ASP A 63 -15.73 -46.21 49.01
CA ASP A 63 -16.32 -47.41 48.39
C ASP A 63 -17.86 -47.39 48.32
N LEU A 64 -18.48 -46.31 48.80
CA LEU A 64 -19.85 -45.92 48.56
C LEU A 64 -19.99 -45.15 47.23
N ILE A 65 -19.60 -45.77 46.12
CA ILE A 65 -20.26 -45.44 44.86
C ILE A 65 -21.66 -46.01 45.02
N LEU A 66 -22.65 -45.14 45.18
CA LEU A 66 -24.06 -45.51 45.10
C LEU A 66 -24.28 -46.09 43.71
N ASP A 67 -24.23 -47.41 43.57
CA ASP A 67 -24.81 -48.12 42.44
C ASP A 67 -26.33 -47.94 42.54
N LEU A 68 -26.83 -46.76 42.14
CA LEU A 68 -28.26 -46.41 42.09
C LEU A 68 -29.01 -47.29 41.09
N ASP A 69 -28.26 -48.06 40.31
CA ASP A 69 -28.64 -48.97 39.24
C ASP A 69 -28.30 -50.43 39.57
N ALA A 70 -27.91 -50.76 40.81
CA ALA A 70 -27.78 -52.14 41.25
C ALA A 70 -29.17 -52.82 41.27
N GLU A 71 -29.55 -53.41 40.14
CA GLU A 71 -30.75 -54.24 40.01
C GLU A 71 -30.76 -55.30 41.12
N GLY A 72 -31.79 -55.29 41.98
CA GLY A 72 -31.93 -56.19 43.12
C GLY A 72 -31.45 -55.66 44.47
N SER A 73 -30.98 -54.41 44.56
CA SER A 73 -30.75 -53.74 45.84
C SER A 73 -32.08 -53.38 46.52
N LYS A 74 -32.21 -53.67 47.83
CA LYS A 74 -33.40 -53.33 48.64
C LYS A 74 -33.72 -51.82 48.71
N HIS A 75 -32.80 -50.98 48.26
CA HIS A 75 -32.92 -49.53 48.24
C HIS A 75 -33.27 -48.96 46.87
N VAL A 76 -33.35 -49.80 45.84
CA VAL A 76 -33.78 -49.45 44.48
C VAL A 76 -35.21 -49.95 44.30
N ARG A 77 -36.10 -49.10 43.75
CA ARG A 77 -37.49 -49.47 43.45
C ARG A 77 -37.49 -50.58 42.40
N ASP A 78 -38.33 -51.60 42.57
CA ASP A 78 -38.54 -52.64 41.54
C ASP A 78 -39.05 -52.00 40.24
N ASP A 79 -38.51 -52.48 39.11
CA ASP A 79 -38.88 -52.04 37.77
C ASP A 79 -40.39 -52.23 37.51
N ASP A 80 -41.13 -51.15 37.22
CA ASP A 80 -42.56 -51.18 36.97
C ASP A 80 -42.81 -50.89 35.47
N PRO A 81 -43.15 -51.89 34.65
CA PRO A 81 -43.35 -51.71 33.20
C PRO A 81 -44.45 -50.69 32.85
N SER A 82 -45.37 -50.42 33.77
CA SER A 82 -46.45 -49.44 33.56
C SER A 82 -46.00 -47.99 33.74
N ILE A 83 -44.91 -47.76 34.49
CA ILE A 83 -44.34 -46.44 34.79
C ILE A 83 -43.04 -46.23 33.99
N ASP A 84 -42.20 -47.26 33.92
CA ASP A 84 -40.82 -47.20 33.38
C ASP A 84 -40.73 -47.60 31.90
N GLY A 85 -41.78 -48.22 31.37
CA GLY A 85 -41.86 -48.71 29.99
C GLY A 85 -41.14 -50.03 29.76
N ASP A 86 -41.19 -50.53 28.52
CA ASP A 86 -40.51 -51.78 28.16
C ASP A 86 -38.98 -51.61 28.21
N ARG A 87 -38.29 -52.49 28.94
CA ARG A 87 -36.82 -52.53 28.98
C ARG A 87 -36.26 -52.62 27.56
N VAL A 88 -35.55 -51.57 27.15
CA VAL A 88 -34.80 -51.60 25.91
C VAL A 88 -33.69 -52.65 26.07
N PRO A 89 -33.63 -53.70 25.23
CA PRO A 89 -32.60 -54.71 25.34
C PRO A 89 -31.23 -54.04 25.30
N HIS A 90 -30.30 -54.46 26.16
CA HIS A 90 -28.95 -53.88 26.23
C HIS A 90 -28.23 -53.88 24.86
N ARG A 91 -28.56 -54.86 24.00
CA ARG A 91 -28.11 -54.93 22.59
C ARG A 91 -28.58 -53.76 21.74
N THR A 92 -29.80 -53.28 21.97
CA THR A 92 -30.40 -52.17 21.23
C THR A 92 -29.74 -50.85 21.61
N VAL A 93 -29.43 -50.63 22.90
CA VAL A 93 -28.66 -49.46 23.37
C VAL A 93 -27.27 -49.43 22.72
N HIS A 94 -26.52 -50.53 22.80
CA HIS A 94 -25.22 -50.64 22.13
C HIS A 94 -25.30 -50.46 20.61
N HIS A 95 -26.36 -50.95 19.98
CA HIS A 95 -26.58 -50.74 18.55
C HIS A 95 -26.78 -49.25 18.22
N PHE A 96 -27.54 -48.50 19.03
CA PHE A 96 -27.70 -47.05 18.84
C PHE A 96 -26.39 -46.28 19.04
N GLU A 97 -25.60 -46.61 20.05
CA GLU A 97 -24.27 -46.04 20.26
C GLU A 97 -23.33 -46.33 19.07
N GLN A 98 -23.34 -47.57 18.59
CA GLN A 98 -22.55 -47.99 17.46
C GLN A 98 -22.98 -47.25 16.18
N LEU A 99 -24.28 -47.07 15.95
CA LEU A 99 -24.80 -46.28 14.84
C LEU A 99 -24.38 -44.81 14.94
N ALA A 100 -24.45 -44.21 16.12
CA ALA A 100 -24.00 -42.83 16.35
C ALA A 100 -22.50 -42.69 16.07
N LEU A 101 -21.69 -43.66 16.49
CA LEU A 101 -20.25 -43.71 16.21
C LEU A 101 -19.98 -43.88 14.72
N LEU A 102 -20.65 -44.82 14.05
CA LEU A 102 -20.54 -45.02 12.60
C LEU A 102 -20.93 -43.75 11.83
N LYS A 103 -21.97 -43.05 12.26
CA LYS A 103 -22.37 -41.76 11.69
C LYS A 103 -21.26 -40.73 11.82
N ARG A 104 -20.66 -40.59 13.02
CA ARG A 104 -19.52 -39.68 13.27
C ARG A 104 -18.30 -40.05 12.42
N VAL A 105 -17.97 -41.34 12.32
CA VAL A 105 -16.88 -41.83 11.46
C VAL A 105 -17.14 -41.50 9.99
N SER A 106 -18.37 -41.70 9.50
CA SER A 106 -18.71 -41.39 8.10
C SER A 106 -18.62 -39.89 7.76
N VAL A 107 -18.85 -39.01 8.73
CA VAL A 107 -18.68 -37.55 8.57
C VAL A 107 -17.20 -37.22 8.54
N PHE A 108 -16.42 -37.79 9.46
CA PHE A 108 -14.97 -37.61 9.51
C PHE A 108 -14.28 -38.10 8.23
N GLU A 109 -14.63 -39.27 7.71
CA GLU A 109 -14.07 -39.80 6.47
C GLU A 109 -14.34 -38.89 5.27
N ARG A 110 -15.57 -38.37 5.16
CA ARG A 110 -15.92 -37.39 4.11
C ARG A 110 -15.12 -36.11 4.22
N GLN A 111 -14.96 -35.56 5.43
CA GLN A 111 -14.13 -34.37 5.66
C GLN A 111 -12.66 -34.64 5.31
N TYR A 112 -12.12 -35.78 5.75
CA TYR A 112 -10.75 -36.19 5.44
C TYR A 112 -10.51 -36.32 3.94
N GLU A 113 -11.43 -36.96 3.20
CA GLU A 113 -11.31 -37.06 1.74
C GLU A 113 -11.34 -35.69 1.06
N GLN A 114 -12.24 -34.80 1.50
CA GLN A 114 -12.33 -33.45 0.96
C GLN A 114 -11.04 -32.65 1.23
N GLU A 115 -10.53 -32.69 2.46
CA GLU A 115 -9.27 -32.05 2.84
C GLU A 115 -8.07 -32.66 2.09
N SER A 116 -8.05 -33.98 1.89
CA SER A 116 -7.01 -34.68 1.14
C SER A 116 -7.00 -34.27 -0.34
N ARG A 117 -8.17 -34.17 -0.98
CA ARG A 117 -8.30 -33.68 -2.36
C ARG A 117 -7.87 -32.21 -2.48
N ARG A 118 -8.32 -31.35 -1.56
CA ARG A 118 -7.92 -29.93 -1.49
C ARG A 118 -6.39 -29.81 -1.31
N HIS A 119 -5.82 -30.61 -0.42
CA HIS A 119 -4.40 -30.65 -0.17
C HIS A 119 -3.60 -31.12 -1.39
N ALA A 120 -4.06 -32.15 -2.09
CA ALA A 120 -3.44 -32.61 -3.34
C ALA A 120 -3.50 -31.55 -4.44
N GLN A 121 -4.63 -30.84 -4.56
CA GLN A 121 -4.81 -29.74 -5.51
C GLN A 121 -3.89 -28.55 -5.19
N ILE A 122 -3.72 -28.19 -3.92
CA ILE A 122 -2.84 -27.09 -3.51
C ILE A 122 -1.36 -27.49 -3.67
N ASN A 123 -1.02 -28.76 -3.39
CA ASN A 123 0.33 -29.26 -3.58
C ASN A 123 0.72 -29.39 -5.06
N SER A 124 -0.23 -29.63 -5.95
CA SER A 124 0.06 -29.69 -7.39
C SER A 124 0.40 -28.33 -7.99
N GLN A 125 0.07 -27.24 -7.29
CA GLN A 125 0.50 -25.90 -7.66
C GLN A 125 1.97 -25.70 -7.28
N THR A 126 2.81 -25.53 -8.30
CA THR A 126 4.25 -25.28 -8.14
C THR A 126 4.53 -23.94 -7.46
N TYR A 127 3.61 -22.98 -7.59
CA TYR A 127 3.78 -21.63 -7.05
C TYR A 127 2.47 -21.12 -6.46
N LEU A 128 2.49 -20.72 -5.18
CA LEU A 128 1.34 -20.22 -4.43
C LEU A 128 1.65 -18.80 -3.92
N PRO A 129 0.82 -17.79 -4.25
CA PRO A 129 0.97 -16.45 -3.67
C PRO A 129 0.87 -16.41 -2.14
N TRP A 130 0.16 -17.39 -1.59
CA TRP A 130 -0.17 -17.49 -0.17
C TRP A 130 0.82 -18.38 0.59
N GLU A 131 2.13 -18.32 0.30
CA GLU A 131 3.10 -19.03 1.15
C GLU A 131 3.02 -18.51 2.60
N VAL A 132 3.14 -19.43 3.56
CA VAL A 132 3.18 -19.10 4.99
C VAL A 132 4.52 -18.43 5.30
N SER A 133 4.47 -17.15 5.67
CA SER A 133 5.61 -16.35 6.12
C SER A 133 5.77 -16.41 7.63
N ASP A 134 6.94 -16.01 8.13
CA ASP A 134 7.19 -15.89 9.57
C ASP A 134 6.24 -14.87 10.23
N LEU A 135 5.84 -13.84 9.49
CA LEU A 135 4.87 -12.83 9.94
C LEU A 135 3.48 -13.42 10.10
N ASP A 136 3.05 -14.34 9.24
CA ASP A 136 1.75 -15.01 9.41
C ASP A 136 1.74 -15.89 10.66
N ILE A 137 2.85 -16.60 10.92
CA ILE A 137 2.99 -17.43 12.13
C ILE A 137 2.97 -16.56 13.38
N LEU A 138 3.75 -15.47 13.38
CA LEU A 138 3.79 -14.53 14.49
C LEU A 138 2.43 -13.87 14.71
N ALA A 139 1.78 -13.41 13.64
CA ALA A 139 0.52 -12.72 13.75
C ALA A 139 -0.60 -13.66 14.19
N TYR A 140 -0.64 -14.90 13.70
CA TYR A 140 -1.53 -15.94 14.21
C TYR A 140 -1.29 -16.23 15.69
N ALA A 141 -0.02 -16.31 16.12
CA ALA A 141 0.33 -16.52 17.53
C ALA A 141 -0.08 -15.36 18.44
N LEU A 142 0.00 -14.11 17.94
CA LEU A 142 -0.35 -12.91 18.71
C LEU A 142 -1.85 -12.63 18.76
N LEU A 143 -2.55 -12.83 17.64
CA LEU A 143 -3.96 -12.46 17.48
C LEU A 143 -4.91 -13.61 17.81
N GLY A 144 -4.40 -14.84 17.86
CA GLY A 144 -5.20 -16.00 18.24
C GLY A 144 -5.99 -16.60 17.07
N PRO A 145 -6.74 -17.68 17.37
CA PRO A 145 -7.75 -18.21 16.46
C PRO A 145 -8.80 -17.15 16.16
N SER A 146 -9.29 -17.09 14.92
CA SER A 146 -10.45 -16.28 14.58
C SER A 146 -11.66 -16.75 15.40
N SER A 147 -12.20 -15.88 16.25
CA SER A 147 -13.29 -16.19 17.19
C SER A 147 -14.62 -16.59 16.52
N ASN A 148 -14.73 -16.44 15.19
CA ASN A 148 -15.97 -16.55 14.44
C ASN A 148 -16.57 -17.97 14.38
N GLU A 149 -15.82 -19.02 14.75
CA GLU A 149 -16.31 -20.41 14.66
C GLU A 149 -16.50 -21.13 16.00
N CYS A 150 -16.32 -20.46 17.16
CA CYS A 150 -16.65 -21.08 18.45
C CYS A 150 -18.16 -21.01 18.79
N ALA A 151 -19.02 -20.73 17.81
CA ALA A 151 -20.42 -21.15 17.88
C ALA A 151 -20.45 -22.64 17.50
N GLN A 152 -20.19 -23.51 18.47
CA GLN A 152 -20.63 -24.89 18.35
C GLN A 152 -22.11 -24.90 17.97
N PRO A 153 -22.58 -25.89 17.20
CA PRO A 153 -24.01 -26.21 17.15
C PRO A 153 -24.41 -26.74 18.53
N GLN A 154 -24.54 -25.85 19.51
CA GLN A 154 -25.23 -26.14 20.75
C GLN A 154 -26.70 -26.27 20.36
N ASN A 155 -27.12 -27.52 20.23
CA ASN A 155 -28.49 -28.03 20.31
C ASN A 155 -29.60 -26.97 20.14
N GLU A 156 -30.26 -26.98 18.97
CA GLU A 156 -31.39 -26.13 18.58
C GLU A 156 -32.68 -26.28 19.44
N GLU A 157 -32.58 -26.64 20.72
CA GLU A 157 -33.76 -26.95 21.55
C GLU A 157 -34.14 -25.89 22.58
N THR A 158 -33.60 -24.66 22.49
CA THR A 158 -34.15 -23.55 23.31
C THR A 158 -34.29 -22.30 22.47
N ARG A 159 -35.31 -22.33 21.61
CA ARG A 159 -36.01 -21.13 21.16
C ARG A 159 -36.65 -20.49 22.39
N ASP A 160 -36.19 -19.30 22.76
CA ASP A 160 -37.00 -18.18 23.29
C ASP A 160 -36.06 -17.10 23.86
N ALA A 161 -35.33 -16.40 22.98
CA ALA A 161 -34.77 -15.09 23.31
C ALA A 161 -34.63 -14.27 22.02
N ALA A 162 -35.63 -13.44 21.79
CA ALA A 162 -35.73 -12.52 20.67
C ALA A 162 -34.69 -11.39 20.73
N ASP A 163 -34.31 -10.92 19.54
CA ASP A 163 -33.94 -9.53 19.21
C ASP A 163 -32.57 -8.95 19.60
N SER A 164 -31.52 -9.76 19.77
CA SER A 164 -30.16 -9.23 19.61
C SER A 164 -29.69 -9.43 18.16
N ILE A 165 -29.96 -8.43 17.31
CA ILE A 165 -29.33 -8.30 15.99
C ILE A 165 -27.81 -8.35 16.21
N PRO A 166 -27.08 -9.35 15.67
CA PRO A 166 -25.64 -9.38 15.77
C PRO A 166 -25.12 -8.15 15.04
N ILE A 167 -24.57 -7.19 15.78
CA ILE A 167 -23.85 -6.06 15.18
C ILE A 167 -22.64 -6.69 14.50
N PRO A 168 -22.52 -6.65 13.16
CA PRO A 168 -21.33 -7.14 12.49
C PRO A 168 -20.18 -6.26 12.93
N THR A 169 -19.35 -6.78 13.83
CA THR A 169 -18.07 -6.16 14.14
C THR A 169 -17.26 -6.17 12.85
N PRO A 170 -16.63 -5.05 12.47
CA PRO A 170 -15.83 -5.00 11.26
C PRO A 170 -14.68 -6.00 11.42
N THR A 171 -14.81 -7.15 10.76
CA THR A 171 -13.76 -8.15 10.64
C THR A 171 -12.49 -7.42 10.25
N SER A 172 -11.45 -7.52 11.07
CA SER A 172 -10.19 -6.84 10.77
C SER A 172 -9.68 -7.37 9.42
N GLN A 173 -9.16 -6.50 8.54
CA GLN A 173 -8.55 -6.92 7.26
C GLN A 173 -7.54 -8.06 7.46
N PHE A 174 -6.94 -8.13 8.65
CA PHE A 174 -6.04 -9.20 9.04
C PHE A 174 -6.72 -10.57 9.16
N GLU A 175 -7.91 -10.67 9.78
CA GLU A 175 -8.64 -11.92 9.90
C GLU A 175 -8.99 -12.50 8.53
N GLU A 176 -9.42 -11.65 7.59
CA GLU A 176 -9.69 -12.05 6.20
C GLU A 176 -8.42 -12.58 5.50
N VAL A 177 -7.29 -11.90 5.70
CA VAL A 177 -5.99 -12.35 5.18
C VAL A 177 -5.58 -13.69 5.79
N MET A 178 -5.73 -13.87 7.11
CA MET A 178 -5.37 -15.13 7.78
C MET A 178 -6.28 -16.29 7.42
N GLU A 179 -7.58 -16.05 7.30
CA GLU A 179 -8.53 -17.04 6.80
C GLU A 179 -8.10 -17.49 5.41
N THR A 180 -7.77 -16.54 4.53
CA THR A 180 -7.26 -16.85 3.18
C THR A 180 -5.95 -17.63 3.23
N VAL A 181 -5.02 -17.28 4.13
CA VAL A 181 -3.77 -18.04 4.33
C VAL A 181 -4.06 -19.48 4.74
N HIS A 182 -4.95 -19.69 5.71
CA HIS A 182 -5.29 -21.03 6.18
C HIS A 182 -5.92 -21.87 5.06
N ASP A 183 -6.84 -21.26 4.33
CA ASP A 183 -7.58 -21.89 3.24
C ASP A 183 -6.67 -22.26 2.07
N GLN A 184 -5.80 -21.34 1.65
CA GLN A 184 -4.87 -21.54 0.55
C GLN A 184 -3.70 -22.47 0.91
N ASN A 185 -3.46 -22.73 2.21
CA ASN A 185 -2.47 -23.69 2.67
C ASN A 185 -3.06 -25.03 3.12
N SER A 186 -4.38 -25.24 2.96
CA SER A 186 -5.08 -26.44 3.45
C SER A 186 -4.77 -26.71 4.93
N ILE A 187 -4.98 -25.70 5.77
CA ILE A 187 -4.90 -25.84 7.23
C ILE A 187 -6.29 -26.25 7.72
N PRO A 188 -6.45 -27.44 8.32
CA PRO A 188 -7.75 -27.93 8.77
C PRO A 188 -8.39 -26.97 9.78
N ARG A 189 -9.72 -26.80 9.75
CA ARG A 189 -10.43 -25.87 10.65
C ARG A 189 -10.18 -26.16 12.13
N HIS A 190 -10.14 -27.44 12.51
CA HIS A 190 -9.82 -27.84 13.88
C HIS A 190 -8.42 -27.38 14.34
N ALA A 191 -7.47 -27.27 13.41
CA ALA A 191 -6.14 -26.72 13.71
C ALA A 191 -6.15 -25.19 13.76
N GLN A 192 -7.08 -24.54 13.06
CA GLN A 192 -7.24 -23.08 13.11
C GLN A 192 -7.84 -22.61 14.44
N ALA A 193 -8.63 -23.46 15.11
CA ALA A 193 -9.27 -23.17 16.39
C ALA A 193 -8.32 -23.26 17.60
N ASP A 194 -7.16 -23.90 17.46
CA ASP A 194 -6.23 -24.15 18.58
C ASP A 194 -4.81 -23.74 18.18
N LEU A 195 -4.27 -22.71 18.85
CA LEU A 195 -2.90 -22.22 18.62
C LEU A 195 -1.83 -23.30 18.77
N THR A 196 -2.02 -24.22 19.73
CA THR A 196 -1.04 -25.28 20.01
C THR A 196 -0.92 -26.27 18.85
N ILE A 197 -1.98 -26.37 18.02
CA ILE A 197 -2.04 -27.24 16.84
C ILE A 197 -1.76 -26.43 15.57
N GLY A 198 -2.38 -25.26 15.42
CA GLY A 198 -2.30 -24.42 14.23
C GLY A 198 -0.90 -23.92 13.90
N ILE A 199 -0.13 -23.49 14.92
CA ILE A 199 1.25 -23.02 14.72
C ILE A 199 2.14 -24.14 14.15
N PRO A 200 2.19 -25.36 14.72
CA PRO A 200 2.90 -26.49 14.10
C PRO A 200 2.48 -26.79 12.66
N TYR A 201 1.19 -26.65 12.32
CA TYR A 201 0.73 -26.81 10.94
C TYR A 201 1.31 -25.73 10.02
N LEU A 202 1.21 -24.46 10.40
CA LEU A 202 1.77 -23.33 9.66
C LEU A 202 3.29 -23.51 9.43
N MET A 203 4.04 -23.83 10.49
CA MET A 203 5.48 -24.10 10.41
C MET A 203 5.81 -25.29 9.49
N ARG A 204 5.01 -26.36 9.55
CA ARG A 204 5.20 -27.53 8.67
C ARG A 204 4.96 -27.16 7.21
N ARG A 205 3.96 -26.32 6.92
CA ARG A 205 3.65 -25.82 5.58
C ARG A 205 4.80 -24.98 5.03
N GLN A 206 5.28 -24.03 5.83
CA GLN A 206 6.44 -23.22 5.50
C GLN A 206 7.67 -24.08 5.16
N LYS A 207 8.03 -25.04 6.02
CA LYS A 207 9.18 -25.94 5.80
C LYS A 207 9.04 -26.79 4.54
N THR A 208 7.82 -27.24 4.23
CA THR A 208 7.57 -28.07 3.04
C THR A 208 7.81 -27.26 1.76
N ARG A 209 7.41 -25.98 1.75
CA ARG A 209 7.58 -25.09 0.60
C ARG A 209 9.02 -24.62 0.40
N GLN A 210 9.73 -24.33 1.49
CA GLN A 210 11.16 -23.99 1.42
C GLN A 210 12.00 -25.08 0.74
N LYS A 211 11.63 -26.36 0.90
CA LYS A 211 12.31 -27.48 0.24
C LYS A 211 12.02 -27.58 -1.26
N SER A 212 10.88 -27.08 -1.73
CA SER A 212 10.51 -27.08 -3.16
C SER A 212 11.00 -25.85 -3.93
N ALA A 213 11.39 -24.79 -3.23
CA ALA A 213 11.72 -23.49 -3.84
C ALA A 213 13.00 -23.49 -4.71
N THR A 214 13.85 -24.51 -4.61
CA THR A 214 15.13 -24.62 -5.35
C THR A 214 15.00 -24.75 -6.86
N GLY A 215 13.79 -24.85 -7.42
CA GLY A 215 13.54 -24.98 -8.85
C GLY A 215 12.52 -23.98 -9.42
N GLU A 216 12.18 -22.92 -8.69
CA GLU A 216 11.22 -21.93 -9.17
C GLU A 216 11.80 -21.15 -10.36
N THR A 217 11.28 -21.43 -11.56
CA THR A 217 11.66 -20.72 -12.77
C THR A 217 11.04 -19.34 -12.79
N GLU A 218 11.78 -18.38 -13.35
CA GLU A 218 11.33 -17.01 -13.58
C GLU A 218 9.95 -16.97 -14.28
N GLU A 219 9.69 -17.90 -15.19
CA GLU A 219 8.42 -18.05 -15.89
C GLU A 219 7.22 -18.30 -14.97
N LEU A 220 7.38 -19.12 -13.92
CA LEU A 220 6.30 -19.40 -12.97
C LEU A 220 5.91 -18.14 -12.20
N PHE A 221 6.90 -17.38 -11.74
CA PHE A 221 6.67 -16.11 -11.07
C PHE A 221 5.91 -15.12 -11.97
N GLN A 222 6.30 -15.03 -13.24
CA GLN A 222 5.68 -14.15 -14.22
C GLN A 222 4.22 -14.52 -14.49
N ASN A 223 3.96 -15.82 -14.69
CA ASN A 223 2.62 -16.34 -14.86
C ASN A 223 1.73 -16.02 -13.65
N GLN A 224 2.32 -15.99 -12.46
CA GLN A 224 1.60 -15.77 -11.21
C GLN A 224 1.34 -14.29 -10.95
N ILE A 225 2.30 -13.40 -11.26
CA ILE A 225 2.04 -11.94 -11.33
C ILE A 225 0.84 -11.66 -12.22
N GLY A 226 0.76 -12.32 -13.39
CA GLY A 226 -0.35 -12.15 -14.32
C GLY A 226 -1.72 -12.58 -13.75
N ARG A 227 -1.73 -13.48 -12.76
CA ARG A 227 -2.94 -14.05 -12.15
C ARG A 227 -3.36 -13.39 -10.84
N CYS A 228 -2.49 -12.61 -10.18
CA CYS A 228 -2.77 -11.95 -8.91
C CYS A 228 -4.01 -11.07 -8.99
N ARG A 229 -5.09 -11.39 -8.30
CA ARG A 229 -6.40 -10.73 -8.47
C ARG A 229 -6.44 -9.34 -7.85
N ASP A 230 -5.76 -9.17 -6.73
CA ASP A 230 -5.74 -7.96 -5.93
C ASP A 230 -4.31 -7.53 -5.57
N LEU A 231 -4.21 -6.41 -4.86
CA LEU A 231 -2.94 -5.88 -4.36
C LEU A 231 -2.34 -6.76 -3.25
N THR A 232 -3.16 -7.41 -2.43
CA THR A 232 -2.71 -8.25 -1.31
C THR A 232 -1.95 -9.46 -1.82
N GLU A 233 -2.48 -10.17 -2.81
CA GLU A 233 -1.83 -11.30 -3.49
C GLU A 233 -0.50 -10.85 -4.11
N LEU A 234 -0.48 -9.73 -4.83
CA LEU A 234 0.73 -9.21 -5.46
C LEU A 234 1.79 -8.81 -4.41
N ARG A 235 1.35 -8.15 -3.33
CA ARG A 235 2.21 -7.72 -2.22
C ARG A 235 2.86 -8.92 -1.55
N ARG A 236 2.08 -9.96 -1.22
CA ARG A 236 2.59 -11.21 -0.65
C ARG A 236 3.59 -11.88 -1.60
N LEU A 237 3.24 -11.97 -2.89
CA LEU A 237 4.11 -12.55 -3.92
C LEU A 237 5.50 -11.92 -3.95
N VAL A 238 5.52 -10.58 -3.99
CA VAL A 238 6.74 -9.81 -4.12
C VAL A 238 7.51 -9.81 -2.80
N GLN A 239 6.83 -9.71 -1.66
CA GLN A 239 7.45 -9.71 -0.34
C GLN A 239 8.16 -11.03 -0.03
N ILE A 240 7.55 -12.17 -0.38
CA ILE A 240 8.18 -13.50 -0.24
C ILE A 240 9.51 -13.52 -1.00
N GLN A 241 9.51 -13.07 -2.25
CA GLN A 241 10.73 -13.06 -3.06
C GLN A 241 11.76 -12.06 -2.53
N LEU A 242 11.35 -10.86 -2.08
CA LEU A 242 12.26 -9.87 -1.48
C LEU A 242 12.96 -10.40 -0.21
N SER A 243 12.32 -11.28 0.55
CA SER A 243 12.90 -11.89 1.76
C SER A 243 13.93 -12.98 1.46
N ARG A 244 13.98 -13.50 0.22
CA ARG A 244 14.92 -14.58 -0.15
C ARG A 244 16.32 -14.01 -0.48
N PRO A 245 17.40 -14.76 -0.24
CA PRO A 245 18.74 -14.36 -0.67
C PRO A 245 18.81 -14.15 -2.19
N GLY A 246 19.27 -12.98 -2.64
CA GLY A 246 19.25 -12.61 -4.07
C GLY A 246 17.88 -12.18 -4.61
N GLY A 247 16.85 -12.19 -3.76
CA GLY A 247 15.48 -11.80 -4.07
C GLY A 247 15.33 -10.41 -4.67
N CYS A 248 16.06 -9.42 -4.13
CA CYS A 248 16.04 -8.06 -4.69
C CYS A 248 16.54 -8.00 -6.14
N LYS A 249 17.57 -8.79 -6.50
CA LYS A 249 18.06 -8.87 -7.89
C LYS A 249 17.02 -9.51 -8.81
N PHE A 250 16.35 -10.55 -8.31
CA PHE A 250 15.25 -11.20 -9.00
C PHE A 250 14.07 -10.24 -9.22
N ILE A 251 13.57 -9.60 -8.17
CA ILE A 251 12.47 -8.62 -8.26
C ILE A 251 12.81 -7.46 -9.17
N ARG A 252 14.05 -6.97 -9.14
CA ARG A 252 14.52 -5.96 -10.08
C ARG A 252 14.35 -6.42 -11.54
N SER A 253 14.75 -7.65 -11.88
CA SER A 253 14.57 -8.20 -13.23
C SER A 253 13.10 -8.28 -13.66
N GLN A 254 12.19 -8.43 -12.69
CA GLN A 254 10.74 -8.55 -12.91
C GLN A 254 9.97 -7.24 -12.70
N SER A 255 10.65 -6.13 -12.41
CA SER A 255 10.03 -4.87 -12.01
C SER A 255 9.09 -4.28 -13.07
N SER A 256 9.36 -4.48 -14.36
CA SER A 256 8.47 -4.10 -15.47
C SER A 256 7.14 -4.88 -15.43
N LYS A 257 7.19 -6.19 -15.16
CA LYS A 257 6.00 -7.04 -15.05
C LYS A 257 5.17 -6.70 -13.81
N ILE A 258 5.83 -6.39 -12.70
CA ILE A 258 5.19 -5.88 -11.49
C ILE A 258 4.48 -4.55 -11.81
N ALA A 259 5.17 -3.61 -12.47
CA ALA A 259 4.59 -2.32 -12.87
C ALA A 259 3.35 -2.49 -13.77
N ARG A 260 3.39 -3.41 -14.73
CA ARG A 260 2.23 -3.71 -15.60
C ARG A 260 1.05 -4.26 -14.81
N ARG A 261 1.29 -5.16 -13.85
CA ARG A 261 0.21 -5.68 -13.01
C ARG A 261 -0.37 -4.60 -12.10
N CYS A 262 0.48 -3.76 -11.49
CA CYS A 262 0.03 -2.61 -10.70
C CYS A 262 -0.84 -1.66 -11.53
N ARG A 263 -0.49 -1.37 -12.78
CA ARG A 263 -1.35 -0.57 -13.69
C ARG A 263 -2.71 -1.21 -13.95
N ALA A 264 -2.75 -2.53 -14.11
CA ALA A 264 -4.01 -3.24 -14.30
C ALA A 264 -4.93 -3.13 -13.07
N LEU A 265 -4.35 -3.24 -11.86
CA LEU A 265 -5.08 -3.07 -10.60
C LEU A 265 -5.55 -1.62 -10.38
N GLU A 266 -4.77 -0.65 -10.88
CA GLU A 266 -5.09 0.76 -10.76
C GLU A 266 -6.40 1.15 -11.46
N HIS A 267 -6.72 0.53 -12.59
CA HIS A 267 -7.92 0.87 -13.38
C HIS A 267 -9.23 0.61 -12.64
N SER A 268 -9.24 -0.30 -11.65
CA SER A 268 -10.39 -0.61 -10.81
C SER A 268 -10.27 -0.05 -9.39
N ALA A 269 -9.18 0.64 -9.06
CA ALA A 269 -8.86 1.03 -7.69
C ALA A 269 -9.60 2.29 -7.24
N SER A 270 -10.12 2.24 -6.02
CA SER A 270 -10.54 3.40 -5.24
C SER A 270 -9.33 4.26 -4.84
N ARG A 271 -9.57 5.52 -4.43
CA ARG A 271 -8.49 6.41 -3.96
C ARG A 271 -7.70 5.85 -2.77
N TYR A 272 -8.35 5.07 -1.91
CA TYR A 272 -7.69 4.40 -0.80
C TYR A 272 -6.74 3.30 -1.32
N GLU A 273 -7.22 2.47 -2.24
CA GLU A 273 -6.40 1.42 -2.88
C GLU A 273 -5.24 2.01 -3.70
N LEU A 274 -5.40 3.19 -4.31
CA LEU A 274 -4.29 3.89 -4.97
C LEU A 274 -3.19 4.28 -3.98
N LYS A 275 -3.54 4.71 -2.76
CA LYS A 275 -2.57 5.00 -1.71
C LYS A 275 -1.87 3.73 -1.23
N GLU A 276 -2.60 2.64 -1.06
CA GLU A 276 -2.05 1.32 -0.72
C GLU A 276 -1.11 0.79 -1.80
N LEU A 277 -1.46 1.01 -3.08
CA LEU A 277 -0.64 0.65 -4.22
C LEU A 277 0.65 1.49 -4.25
N LEU A 278 0.56 2.79 -3.99
CA LEU A 278 1.72 3.66 -3.87
C LEU A 278 2.63 3.24 -2.71
N ALA A 279 2.07 2.94 -1.54
CA ALA A 279 2.82 2.45 -0.40
C ALA A 279 3.58 1.16 -0.75
N PHE A 280 2.92 0.22 -1.41
CA PHE A 280 3.55 -1.01 -1.91
C PHE A 280 4.72 -0.72 -2.86
N ILE A 281 4.55 0.16 -3.85
CA ILE A 281 5.65 0.49 -4.78
C ILE A 281 6.79 1.19 -4.05
N ASN A 282 6.50 2.08 -3.08
CA ASN A 282 7.51 2.71 -2.25
C ASN A 282 8.31 1.68 -1.44
N ASP A 283 7.65 0.69 -0.84
CA ASP A 283 8.34 -0.37 -0.08
C ASP A 283 9.28 -1.19 -0.96
N VAL A 284 8.84 -1.54 -2.17
CA VAL A 284 9.68 -2.24 -3.15
C VAL A 284 10.86 -1.34 -3.56
N THR A 285 10.61 -0.07 -3.85
CA THR A 285 11.59 0.94 -4.23
C THR A 285 12.67 1.10 -3.15
N ILE A 286 12.28 1.29 -1.89
CA ILE A 286 13.18 1.45 -0.75
C ILE A 286 14.02 0.19 -0.54
N LYS A 287 13.41 -1.01 -0.66
CA LYS A 287 14.13 -2.28 -0.53
C LYS A 287 15.14 -2.53 -1.65
N LEU A 288 14.86 -2.08 -2.87
CA LEU A 288 15.82 -2.16 -3.98
C LEU A 288 16.94 -1.12 -3.82
N ALA A 289 16.58 0.10 -3.43
CA ALA A 289 17.53 1.19 -3.21
C ALA A 289 18.51 0.89 -2.07
N SER A 290 18.04 0.28 -0.97
CA SER A 290 18.92 -0.11 0.15
C SER A 290 19.97 -1.17 -0.22
N GLN A 291 19.77 -1.87 -1.34
CA GLN A 291 20.72 -2.83 -1.92
C GLN A 291 21.54 -2.23 -3.08
N GLY A 292 21.43 -0.92 -3.34
CA GLY A 292 22.08 -0.24 -4.47
C GLY A 292 21.56 -0.70 -5.84
N LEU A 293 20.36 -1.27 -5.90
CA LEU A 293 19.77 -1.73 -7.16
C LEU A 293 18.83 -0.65 -7.71
N PRO A 294 19.14 -0.03 -8.87
CA PRO A 294 18.19 0.85 -9.52
C PRO A 294 16.91 0.12 -9.93
N ILE A 295 15.83 0.91 -9.95
CA ILE A 295 14.48 0.51 -10.26
C ILE A 295 14.28 0.63 -11.78
N SER A 296 13.41 -0.20 -12.37
CA SER A 296 13.07 0.00 -13.78
C SER A 296 12.30 1.30 -13.97
N ASP A 297 12.55 1.94 -15.11
CA ASP A 297 11.78 3.08 -15.60
C ASP A 297 10.27 2.80 -15.44
N GLU A 298 9.74 1.69 -15.96
CA GLU A 298 8.30 1.38 -15.91
C GLU A 298 7.68 1.44 -14.51
N LEU A 299 8.40 0.99 -13.47
CA LEU A 299 7.95 0.99 -12.08
C LEU A 299 8.12 2.37 -11.43
N ALA A 300 9.26 3.04 -11.68
CA ALA A 300 9.50 4.38 -11.18
C ALA A 300 8.51 5.40 -11.77
N GLY A 301 8.23 5.31 -13.07
CA GLY A 301 7.23 6.13 -13.75
C GLY A 301 5.80 5.87 -13.27
N LEU A 302 5.50 4.63 -12.85
CA LEU A 302 4.23 4.32 -12.18
C LEU A 302 4.16 4.93 -10.78
N GLY A 303 5.22 4.79 -9.98
CA GLY A 303 5.32 5.40 -8.67
C GLY A 303 5.18 6.93 -8.71
N LEU A 304 5.85 7.57 -9.69
CA LEU A 304 5.74 9.00 -9.96
C LEU A 304 4.29 9.39 -10.25
N ARG A 305 3.61 8.66 -11.13
CA ARG A 305 2.21 8.96 -11.47
C ARG A 305 1.27 8.76 -10.29
N LEU A 306 1.37 7.63 -9.57
CA LEU A 306 0.53 7.37 -8.40
C LEU A 306 0.77 8.40 -7.29
N SER A 307 2.03 8.81 -7.09
CA SER A 307 2.34 9.87 -6.13
C SER A 307 1.68 11.19 -6.48
N ALA A 308 1.60 11.54 -7.77
CA ALA A 308 0.85 12.71 -8.24
C ALA A 308 -0.67 12.54 -8.04
N CYS A 309 -1.24 11.40 -8.43
CA CYS A 309 -2.67 11.10 -8.23
C CYS A 309 -3.09 11.15 -6.76
N CYS A 310 -2.22 10.70 -5.84
CA CYS A 310 -2.46 10.69 -4.40
C CYS A 310 -2.10 12.00 -3.70
N GLY A 311 -1.49 12.96 -4.40
CA GLY A 311 -0.96 14.19 -3.79
C GLY A 311 0.23 13.97 -2.85
N ALA A 312 0.91 12.84 -2.97
CA ALA A 312 2.07 12.46 -2.17
C ALA A 312 3.35 13.04 -2.79
N PHE A 313 3.42 14.37 -2.87
CA PHE A 313 4.51 15.10 -3.51
C PHE A 313 5.92 14.76 -2.98
N PRO A 314 6.14 14.49 -1.67
CA PRO A 314 7.44 14.02 -1.20
C PRO A 314 7.87 12.69 -1.84
N ALA A 315 6.92 11.77 -2.07
CA ALA A 315 7.22 10.53 -2.79
C ALA A 315 7.51 10.81 -4.27
N MET A 316 6.78 11.76 -4.89
CA MET A 316 7.05 12.21 -6.25
C MET A 316 8.50 12.72 -6.40
N GLN A 317 8.96 13.50 -5.43
CA GLN A 317 10.34 13.99 -5.38
C GLN A 317 11.37 12.86 -5.25
N MET A 318 11.08 11.82 -4.45
CA MET A 318 11.90 10.62 -4.35
C MET A 318 12.04 9.93 -5.71
N TYR A 319 10.96 9.82 -6.50
CA TYR A 319 11.02 9.22 -7.84
C TYR A 319 11.80 10.07 -8.83
N PHE A 320 11.72 11.41 -8.75
CA PHE A 320 12.62 12.28 -9.51
C PHE A 320 14.08 12.06 -9.13
N ALA A 321 14.39 11.92 -7.84
CA ALA A 321 15.74 11.66 -7.35
C ALA A 321 16.29 10.28 -7.76
N THR A 322 15.44 9.25 -7.76
CA THR A 322 15.86 7.87 -8.02
C THR A 322 16.04 7.57 -9.50
N THR A 323 15.45 8.38 -10.38
CA THR A 323 15.52 8.17 -11.83
C THR A 323 16.60 9.03 -12.45
N ASP A 324 17.86 8.59 -12.41
CA ASP A 324 18.95 9.21 -13.20
C ASP A 324 18.66 9.24 -14.72
N HIS A 325 17.71 8.40 -15.15
CA HIS A 325 17.34 8.12 -16.53
C HIS A 325 16.07 8.82 -17.01
N TRP A 326 15.60 9.90 -16.35
CA TRP A 326 14.44 10.65 -16.87
C TRP A 326 14.65 11.18 -18.32
N ARG A 327 15.89 11.14 -18.82
CA ARG A 327 16.28 11.37 -20.23
C ARG A 327 15.75 10.33 -21.22
N THR A 328 15.30 9.16 -20.78
CA THR A 328 14.74 8.14 -21.70
C THR A 328 13.38 8.60 -22.21
N VAL A 329 13.08 8.29 -23.48
CA VAL A 329 11.79 8.62 -24.10
C VAL A 329 10.62 8.00 -23.32
N HIS A 330 10.83 6.81 -22.75
CA HIS A 330 9.84 6.14 -21.92
C HIS A 330 9.53 6.90 -20.63
N MET A 331 10.54 7.44 -19.93
CA MET A 331 10.30 8.24 -18.73
C MET A 331 9.64 9.58 -19.00
N ALA A 332 9.94 10.24 -20.12
CA ALA A 332 9.27 11.47 -20.50
C ALA A 332 7.74 11.32 -20.55
N ALA A 333 7.23 10.25 -21.18
CA ALA A 333 5.79 9.98 -21.25
C ALA A 333 5.14 9.76 -19.86
N HIS A 334 5.86 9.12 -18.94
CA HIS A 334 5.40 8.91 -17.57
C HIS A 334 5.39 10.21 -16.76
N VAL A 335 6.40 11.05 -16.94
CA VAL A 335 6.50 12.38 -16.34
C VAL A 335 5.37 13.27 -16.81
N ASP A 336 5.11 13.32 -18.12
CA ASP A 336 4.00 14.06 -18.72
C ASP A 336 2.66 13.69 -18.07
N LYS A 337 2.41 12.38 -17.97
CA LYS A 337 1.18 11.87 -17.35
C LYS A 337 1.13 12.22 -15.86
N ALA A 338 2.24 12.11 -15.13
CA ALA A 338 2.30 12.49 -13.72
C ALA A 338 2.04 14.00 -13.50
N LEU A 339 2.51 14.88 -14.39
CA LEU A 339 2.24 16.32 -14.31
C LEU A 339 0.77 16.64 -14.52
N LEU A 340 0.12 16.00 -15.50
CA LEU A 340 -1.31 16.14 -15.71
C LEU A 340 -2.12 15.67 -14.50
N GLU A 341 -1.72 14.57 -13.88
CA GLU A 341 -2.35 14.05 -12.66
C GLU A 341 -2.10 14.95 -11.44
N ALA A 342 -0.90 15.54 -11.31
CA ALA A 342 -0.61 16.51 -10.27
C ALA A 342 -1.48 17.77 -10.44
N LEU A 343 -1.63 18.25 -11.68
CA LEU A 343 -2.48 19.38 -12.00
C LEU A 343 -3.96 19.05 -11.70
N SER A 344 -4.44 17.89 -12.11
CA SER A 344 -5.81 17.44 -11.86
C SER A 344 -6.10 17.34 -10.35
N PHE A 345 -5.15 16.81 -9.58
CA PHE A 345 -5.23 16.71 -8.13
C PHE A 345 -5.27 18.08 -7.46
N LEU A 346 -4.39 19.00 -7.84
CA LEU A 346 -4.37 20.37 -7.31
C LEU A 346 -5.68 21.12 -7.64
N THR A 347 -6.15 21.03 -8.89
CA THR A 347 -7.45 21.61 -9.27
C THR A 347 -8.59 20.98 -8.48
N TRP A 348 -8.61 19.65 -8.30
CA TRP A 348 -9.62 18.98 -7.48
C TRP A 348 -9.60 19.47 -6.03
N GLN A 349 -8.42 19.59 -5.41
CA GLN A 349 -8.28 20.14 -4.06
C GLN A 349 -8.86 21.55 -3.97
N THR A 350 -8.58 22.42 -4.94
CA THR A 350 -9.09 23.81 -4.95
C THR A 350 -10.62 23.89 -4.98
N GLY A 351 -11.30 22.89 -5.54
CA GLY A 351 -12.76 22.85 -5.60
C GLY A 351 -13.44 22.40 -4.30
N HIS A 352 -12.72 21.66 -3.44
CA HIS A 352 -13.29 20.99 -2.26
C HIS A 352 -12.93 21.65 -0.92
N THR A 353 -12.23 22.79 -0.92
CA THR A 353 -11.72 23.46 0.30
C THR A 353 -12.79 24.17 1.17
N LYS A 354 -14.07 23.85 1.05
CA LYS A 354 -15.12 24.50 1.86
C LYS A 354 -15.05 24.11 3.35
N HIS A 355 -14.38 23.01 3.68
CA HIS A 355 -14.27 22.52 5.06
C HIS A 355 -12.98 23.01 5.75
N PRO A 356 -13.05 23.63 6.94
CA PRO A 356 -11.88 24.20 7.63
C PRO A 356 -10.82 23.16 8.01
N ALA A 357 -11.23 21.94 8.41
CA ALA A 357 -10.27 20.86 8.71
C ALA A 357 -9.46 20.41 7.48
N MET A 358 -10.06 20.44 6.28
CA MET A 358 -9.34 20.14 5.04
C MET A 358 -8.38 21.26 4.62
N SER A 359 -8.53 22.46 5.20
CA SER A 359 -7.71 23.62 4.83
C SER A 359 -6.23 23.41 5.21
N GLN A 360 -5.95 22.76 6.34
CA GLN A 360 -4.58 22.48 6.78
C GLN A 360 -3.89 21.45 5.88
N GLU A 361 -4.55 20.34 5.60
CA GLU A 361 -4.00 19.28 4.75
C GLU A 361 -3.76 19.78 3.33
N VAL A 362 -4.70 20.54 2.76
CA VAL A 362 -4.56 21.16 1.43
C VAL A 362 -3.38 22.14 1.41
N ARG A 363 -3.20 22.93 2.48
CA ARG A 363 -2.05 23.84 2.60
C ARG A 363 -0.72 23.09 2.60
N VAL A 364 -0.58 22.07 3.46
CA VAL A 364 0.63 21.24 3.52
C VAL A 364 0.92 20.59 2.16
N SER A 365 -0.13 20.06 1.52
CA SER A 365 -0.05 19.44 0.19
C SER A 365 0.41 20.44 -0.88
N ARG A 366 -0.11 21.68 -0.90
CA ARG A 366 0.33 22.72 -1.85
C ARG A 366 1.76 23.19 -1.62
N VAL A 367 2.19 23.33 -0.37
CA VAL A 367 3.59 23.67 -0.04
C VAL A 367 4.51 22.53 -0.51
N ALA A 368 4.13 21.28 -0.27
CA ALA A 368 4.88 20.12 -0.74
C ALA A 368 4.93 20.04 -2.27
N ALA A 369 3.82 20.34 -2.96
CA ALA A 369 3.78 20.43 -4.43
C ALA A 369 4.75 21.50 -4.92
N TYR A 370 4.65 22.72 -4.39
CA TYR A 370 5.54 23.82 -4.76
C TYR A 370 7.02 23.45 -4.59
N THR A 371 7.36 22.87 -3.45
CA THR A 371 8.73 22.43 -3.13
C THR A 371 9.20 21.35 -4.10
N THR A 372 8.34 20.39 -4.42
CA THR A 372 8.65 19.29 -5.37
C THR A 372 8.90 19.83 -6.78
N PHE A 373 8.11 20.81 -7.21
CA PHE A 373 8.20 21.35 -8.58
C PHE A 373 9.35 22.35 -8.74
N THR A 374 9.59 23.22 -7.76
CA THR A 374 10.60 24.29 -7.85
C THR A 374 11.94 23.89 -7.25
N GLY A 375 11.95 23.04 -6.22
CA GLY A 375 13.13 22.69 -5.42
C GLY A 375 13.38 23.61 -4.24
N TYR A 376 12.51 24.60 -4.00
CA TYR A 376 12.69 25.57 -2.91
C TYR A 376 11.78 25.26 -1.73
N ALA A 377 12.39 25.14 -0.55
CA ALA A 377 11.69 25.03 0.74
C ALA A 377 11.72 26.35 1.51
N ILE A 378 10.86 26.46 2.54
CA ILE A 378 10.81 27.62 3.47
C ILE A 378 12.19 27.93 4.06
N HIS A 379 12.90 26.88 4.46
CA HIS A 379 14.14 26.98 5.23
C HIS A 379 15.39 27.21 4.35
N GLY A 380 15.22 27.48 3.05
CA GLY A 380 16.31 27.93 2.18
C GLY A 380 17.24 26.83 1.66
N GLU A 381 17.08 25.58 2.08
CA GLU A 381 17.78 24.46 1.45
C GLU A 381 17.13 24.16 0.10
N ALA A 382 17.87 24.43 -0.98
CA ALA A 382 17.47 24.01 -2.31
C ALA A 382 17.64 22.50 -2.42
N PHE A 383 16.57 21.79 -2.75
CA PHE A 383 16.67 20.37 -3.08
C PHE A 383 17.30 20.20 -4.46
N GLU A 384 18.36 19.39 -4.53
CA GLU A 384 19.06 19.12 -5.79
C GLU A 384 18.14 18.50 -6.85
N MET A 385 17.14 17.72 -6.43
CA MET A 385 16.26 16.95 -7.31
C MET A 385 14.83 17.46 -7.29
N SER A 386 14.61 18.61 -7.93
CA SER A 386 13.27 19.15 -8.22
C SER A 386 12.83 18.87 -9.65
N TYR A 387 11.54 18.94 -9.94
CA TYR A 387 11.07 18.84 -11.32
C TYR A 387 11.70 19.92 -12.23
N GLN A 388 11.85 21.15 -11.74
CA GLN A 388 12.52 22.21 -12.50
C GLN A 388 13.98 21.85 -12.82
N SER A 389 14.71 21.24 -11.88
CA SER A 389 16.07 20.77 -12.12
C SER A 389 16.11 19.68 -13.21
N ALA A 390 15.15 18.76 -13.20
CA ALA A 390 14.99 17.71 -14.21
C ALA A 390 14.65 18.31 -15.58
N LEU A 391 13.72 19.26 -15.63
CA LEU A 391 13.29 19.95 -16.85
C LEU A 391 14.45 20.67 -17.54
N ARG A 392 15.34 21.32 -16.77
CA ARG A 392 16.53 22.02 -17.32
C ARG A 392 17.49 21.07 -18.02
N GLN A 393 17.54 19.83 -17.59
CA GLN A 393 18.44 18.86 -18.18
C GLN A 393 17.80 18.17 -19.41
N GLN A 394 16.48 18.33 -19.63
CA GLN A 394 15.70 17.57 -20.60
C GLN A 394 15.96 17.98 -22.06
N LYS A 395 16.32 16.99 -22.87
CA LYS A 395 16.56 17.16 -24.31
C LYS A 395 15.35 16.84 -25.18
N ASN A 396 14.49 15.94 -24.71
CA ASN A 396 13.35 15.43 -25.49
C ASN A 396 12.08 16.20 -25.09
N ASP A 397 11.53 17.00 -26.00
CA ASP A 397 10.28 17.77 -25.81
C ASP A 397 10.18 18.57 -24.48
N PRO A 398 11.11 19.50 -24.20
CA PRO A 398 11.04 20.36 -23.01
C PRO A 398 9.83 21.30 -23.02
N LEU A 399 9.21 21.48 -24.19
CA LEU A 399 8.15 22.46 -24.46
C LEU A 399 6.86 22.09 -23.74
N ARG A 400 6.34 20.89 -23.99
CA ARG A 400 5.11 20.42 -23.36
C ARG A 400 5.22 20.35 -21.84
N HIS A 401 6.37 19.87 -21.38
CA HIS A 401 6.73 19.74 -19.97
C HIS A 401 6.82 21.10 -19.25
N ALA A 402 7.29 22.15 -19.94
CA ALA A 402 7.32 23.51 -19.43
C ALA A 402 5.92 24.14 -19.32
N GLU A 403 5.04 23.88 -20.27
CA GLU A 403 3.64 24.34 -20.23
C GLU A 403 2.91 23.78 -19.00
N HIS A 404 2.98 22.46 -18.77
CA HIS A 404 2.38 21.84 -17.58
C HIS A 404 2.93 22.41 -16.27
N PHE A 405 4.24 22.66 -16.22
CA PHE A 405 4.89 23.28 -15.06
C PHE A 405 4.35 24.68 -14.76
N LEU A 406 4.21 25.53 -15.79
CA LEU A 406 3.63 26.87 -15.62
C LEU A 406 2.18 26.80 -15.14
N HIS A 407 1.40 25.84 -15.63
CA HIS A 407 0.03 25.62 -15.16
C HIS A 407 -0.04 25.14 -13.71
N ILE A 408 0.87 24.27 -13.28
CA ILE A 408 0.96 23.83 -11.90
C ILE A 408 1.33 25.02 -10.99
N LEU A 409 2.32 25.83 -11.38
CA LEU A 409 2.66 27.05 -10.65
C LEU A 409 1.46 28.02 -10.56
N ALA A 410 0.67 28.13 -11.63
CA ALA A 410 -0.53 28.97 -11.66
C ALA A 410 -1.60 28.47 -10.69
N GLU A 411 -1.83 27.15 -10.62
CA GLU A 411 -2.74 26.54 -9.65
C GLU A 411 -2.28 26.72 -8.20
N LEU A 412 -0.97 26.73 -7.98
CA LEU A 412 -0.39 27.01 -6.66
C LEU A 412 -0.42 28.49 -6.29
N GLY A 413 -0.62 29.40 -7.26
CA GLY A 413 -0.58 30.84 -7.03
C GLY A 413 0.85 31.38 -6.95
N ALA A 414 1.80 30.72 -7.60
CA ALA A 414 3.21 31.09 -7.62
C ALA A 414 3.53 32.17 -8.68
N PHE A 415 2.90 33.33 -8.56
CA PHE A 415 2.99 34.39 -9.57
C PHE A 415 4.40 34.92 -9.77
N ARG A 416 5.17 35.10 -8.69
CA ARG A 416 6.53 35.65 -8.80
C ARG A 416 7.47 34.65 -9.45
N THR A 417 7.30 33.37 -9.13
CA THR A 417 8.03 32.27 -9.75
C THR A 417 7.77 32.20 -11.25
N ILE A 418 6.50 32.33 -11.68
CA ILE A 418 6.12 32.41 -13.09
C ILE A 418 6.74 33.64 -13.75
N TRP A 419 6.62 34.81 -13.12
CA TRP A 419 7.15 36.08 -13.61
C TRP A 419 8.67 36.03 -13.83
N HIS A 420 9.40 35.52 -12.85
CA HIS A 420 10.84 35.38 -12.95
C HIS A 420 11.23 34.37 -14.05
N THR A 421 10.46 33.30 -14.24
CA THR A 421 10.67 32.35 -15.34
C THR A 421 10.43 33.01 -16.70
N LEU A 422 9.39 33.84 -16.83
CA LEU A 422 9.14 34.65 -18.02
C LEU A 422 10.29 35.61 -18.30
N ARG A 423 10.75 36.37 -17.29
CA ARG A 423 11.86 37.32 -17.45
C ARG A 423 13.14 36.60 -17.92
N LYS A 424 13.46 35.43 -17.36
CA LYS A 424 14.59 34.62 -17.83
C LYS A 424 14.41 34.17 -19.28
N SER A 425 13.19 33.77 -19.67
CA SER A 425 12.87 33.41 -21.05
C SER A 425 13.08 34.62 -21.97
N VAL A 426 12.56 35.79 -21.60
CA VAL A 426 12.70 37.04 -22.35
C VAL A 426 14.17 37.51 -22.47
N LEU A 427 15.01 37.17 -21.51
CA LEU A 427 16.44 37.48 -21.59
C LEU A 427 17.25 36.44 -22.38
N GLY A 428 16.61 35.40 -22.94
CA GLY A 428 17.31 34.27 -23.56
C GLY A 428 18.12 33.44 -22.58
N LYS A 429 17.90 33.63 -21.28
CA LYS A 429 18.62 32.96 -20.18
C LYS A 429 17.86 31.79 -19.58
N ALA A 430 16.58 31.59 -19.93
CA ALA A 430 15.85 30.38 -19.55
C ALA A 430 16.20 29.27 -20.54
N PRO A 431 16.85 28.18 -20.10
CA PRO A 431 17.32 27.16 -21.02
C PRO A 431 16.20 26.28 -21.62
N PHE A 432 14.95 26.41 -21.16
CA PHE A 432 13.89 25.44 -21.47
C PHE A 432 12.54 26.04 -21.95
N ILE A 433 12.34 27.37 -21.92
CA ILE A 433 11.11 27.99 -22.46
C ILE A 433 11.48 28.97 -23.57
N PRO A 434 11.17 28.65 -24.83
CA PRO A 434 11.39 29.56 -25.94
C PRO A 434 10.60 30.86 -25.81
N HIS A 435 11.17 31.93 -26.36
CA HIS A 435 10.57 33.26 -26.40
C HIS A 435 9.23 33.33 -27.13
N ASP A 436 9.05 32.51 -28.17
CA ASP A 436 7.83 32.47 -28.99
C ASP A 436 6.62 31.85 -28.27
N LYS A 437 6.80 31.40 -27.02
CA LYS A 437 5.76 30.77 -26.20
C LYS A 437 5.15 31.70 -25.15
N SER A 438 5.06 33.01 -25.46
CA SER A 438 4.39 34.00 -24.60
C SER A 438 2.96 33.59 -24.22
N ASP A 439 2.26 32.91 -25.12
CA ASP A 439 0.87 32.46 -24.92
C ASP A 439 0.71 31.49 -23.74
N TRP A 440 1.72 30.67 -23.43
CA TRP A 440 1.69 29.79 -22.26
C TRP A 440 1.73 30.58 -20.96
N PHE A 441 2.55 31.62 -20.90
CA PHE A 441 2.58 32.52 -19.75
C PHE A 441 1.27 33.29 -19.61
N VAL A 442 0.70 33.78 -20.72
CA VAL A 442 -0.64 34.41 -20.72
C VAL A 442 -1.67 33.45 -20.15
N SER A 443 -1.68 32.20 -20.61
CA SER A 443 -2.62 31.17 -20.18
C SER A 443 -2.44 30.83 -18.69
N ALA A 444 -1.21 30.62 -18.24
CA ALA A 444 -0.89 30.35 -16.83
C ALA A 444 -1.28 31.52 -15.92
N ILE A 445 -0.95 32.76 -16.29
CA ILE A 445 -1.32 33.95 -15.53
C ILE A 445 -2.84 34.10 -15.48
N SER A 446 -3.53 33.96 -16.62
CA SER A 446 -5.00 34.04 -16.68
C SER A 446 -5.65 33.01 -15.76
N ARG A 447 -5.13 31.77 -15.76
CA ARG A 447 -5.60 30.69 -14.88
C ARG A 447 -5.39 31.03 -13.41
N ALA A 448 -4.21 31.53 -13.06
CA ALA A 448 -3.91 31.95 -11.71
C ALA A 448 -4.83 33.09 -11.25
N LEU A 449 -5.08 34.11 -12.10
CA LEU A 449 -5.99 35.22 -11.82
C LEU A 449 -7.44 34.76 -11.65
N ASN A 450 -7.89 33.81 -12.48
CA ASN A 450 -9.21 33.20 -12.32
C ASN A 450 -9.34 32.52 -10.95
N ASN A 451 -8.30 31.84 -10.49
CA ASN A 451 -8.27 31.25 -9.15
C ASN A 451 -8.28 32.32 -8.04
N VAL A 452 -7.68 33.49 -8.24
CA VAL A 452 -7.79 34.62 -7.31
C VAL A 452 -9.20 35.17 -7.27
N ASN A 453 -9.77 35.45 -8.44
CA ASN A 453 -11.10 36.04 -8.60
C ASN A 453 -12.20 35.12 -8.06
N SER A 454 -12.04 33.80 -8.23
CA SER A 454 -12.94 32.81 -7.64
C SER A 454 -12.74 32.60 -6.14
N GLY A 455 -11.78 33.29 -5.52
CA GLY A 455 -11.44 33.14 -4.11
C GLY A 455 -10.77 31.81 -3.75
N ARG A 456 -10.31 31.02 -4.73
CA ARG A 456 -9.60 29.74 -4.52
C ARG A 456 -8.17 29.96 -4.02
N ILE A 457 -7.58 31.09 -4.36
CA ILE A 457 -6.31 31.56 -3.83
C ILE A 457 -6.51 32.98 -3.36
N ARG A 458 -6.06 33.29 -2.14
CA ARG A 458 -6.07 34.66 -1.62
C ARG A 458 -4.68 35.25 -1.73
N PHE A 459 -4.60 36.43 -2.32
CA PHE A 459 -3.39 37.25 -2.33
C PHE A 459 -3.62 38.47 -1.46
N ALA A 460 -2.65 38.79 -0.61
CA ALA A 460 -2.58 40.15 -0.11
C ALA A 460 -2.31 41.06 -1.33
N LYS A 461 -3.07 42.14 -1.51
CA LYS A 461 -2.87 43.05 -2.65
C LYS A 461 -1.45 43.60 -2.71
N GLU A 462 -0.80 43.72 -1.55
CA GLU A 462 0.59 44.14 -1.39
C GLU A 462 1.58 43.10 -1.93
N THR A 463 1.29 41.79 -1.81
CA THR A 463 2.25 40.74 -2.19
C THR A 463 2.65 40.77 -3.67
N LEU A 464 1.73 41.06 -4.60
CA LEU A 464 2.04 41.06 -6.04
C LEU A 464 2.98 42.21 -6.47
N GLN A 465 3.16 43.23 -5.64
CA GLN A 465 3.95 44.43 -6.00
C GLN A 465 5.46 44.26 -5.75
N HIS A 466 5.87 43.23 -5.02
CA HIS A 466 7.26 43.01 -4.60
C HIS A 466 7.85 41.75 -5.24
N ALA A 467 8.19 41.82 -6.53
CA ALA A 467 9.10 40.86 -7.14
C ALA A 467 10.54 41.37 -6.93
N SER A 468 11.31 40.64 -6.11
CA SER A 468 12.65 41.03 -5.63
C SER A 468 13.74 40.94 -6.70
N SER A 469 13.40 40.50 -7.91
CA SER A 469 14.32 40.16 -9.02
C SER A 469 15.29 39.01 -8.74
N ASP A 470 15.40 38.58 -7.48
CA ASP A 470 16.07 37.36 -7.05
C ASP A 470 15.08 36.20 -7.04
N TYR A 471 15.47 35.10 -7.70
CA TYR A 471 14.62 33.92 -7.82
C TYR A 471 14.30 33.30 -6.48
N GLU A 472 15.30 33.20 -5.61
CA GLU A 472 15.15 32.51 -4.33
C GLU A 472 14.23 33.29 -3.40
N ALA A 473 14.43 34.61 -3.30
CA ALA A 473 13.55 35.49 -2.55
C ALA A 473 12.11 35.47 -3.10
N ASP A 474 11.92 35.49 -4.42
CA ASP A 474 10.60 35.38 -5.04
C ASP A 474 9.92 34.04 -4.74
N CYS A 475 10.68 32.93 -4.74
CA CYS A 475 10.19 31.62 -4.35
C CYS A 475 9.76 31.58 -2.88
N LYS A 476 10.54 32.16 -1.96
CA LYS A 476 10.19 32.25 -0.54
C LYS A 476 8.90 33.05 -0.33
N LEU A 477 8.74 34.18 -1.03
CA LEU A 477 7.54 35.01 -0.95
C LEU A 477 6.30 34.29 -1.50
N ASP A 478 6.42 33.58 -2.62
CA ASP A 478 5.32 32.77 -3.15
C ASP A 478 4.91 31.67 -2.17
N LEU A 479 5.89 31.00 -1.56
CA LEU A 479 5.62 29.94 -0.62
C LEU A 479 5.01 30.47 0.71
N GLN A 480 5.43 31.65 1.18
CA GLN A 480 4.72 32.37 2.25
C GLN A 480 3.28 32.73 1.87
N THR A 481 3.05 33.10 0.61
CA THR A 481 1.71 33.38 0.08
C THR A 481 0.84 32.12 0.10
N ILE A 482 1.39 30.97 -0.34
CA ILE A 482 0.72 29.67 -0.28
C ILE A 482 0.37 29.32 1.18
N MET A 483 1.29 29.51 2.12
CA MET A 483 1.05 29.23 3.54
C MET A 483 -0.04 30.10 4.19
N SER A 484 -0.10 31.39 3.82
CA SER A 484 -1.05 32.36 4.39
C SER A 484 -2.46 32.27 3.78
N SER A 485 -2.60 31.70 2.58
CA SER A 485 -3.87 31.67 1.83
C SER A 485 -5.05 30.93 2.50
N SER A 486 -4.81 30.16 3.58
CA SER A 486 -5.79 29.28 4.24
C SER A 486 -6.44 29.87 5.51
N ILE A 487 -5.88 30.93 6.12
CA ILE A 487 -6.16 31.31 7.52
C ILE A 487 -7.48 32.07 7.74
N HIS A 488 -8.24 32.46 6.70
CA HIS A 488 -9.35 33.42 6.85
C HIS A 488 -10.74 32.92 6.43
N HIS A 489 -11.04 31.64 6.68
CA HIS A 489 -12.40 31.09 6.57
C HIS A 489 -13.17 31.12 7.89
N HIS A 490 -13.47 32.33 8.35
CA HIS A 490 -14.70 32.72 9.08
C HIS A 490 -14.43 34.12 9.63
N LYS A 491 -14.88 35.16 8.92
CA LYS A 491 -15.47 36.24 9.70
C LYS A 491 -16.77 35.64 10.21
N PRO A 492 -16.92 35.32 11.51
CA PRO A 492 -18.23 34.95 12.03
C PRO A 492 -19.21 36.02 11.54
N GLY A 493 -20.34 35.59 11.00
CA GLY A 493 -21.34 36.52 10.47
C GLY A 493 -21.55 37.64 11.49
N LYS A 494 -21.42 38.89 11.04
CA LYS A 494 -21.75 40.08 11.85
C LYS A 494 -23.25 39.99 12.16
N GLY A 495 -23.58 39.31 13.26
CA GLY A 495 -24.95 38.93 13.56
C GLY A 495 -25.09 38.29 14.95
N ALA A 496 -24.37 38.78 15.94
CA ALA A 496 -24.71 38.76 17.37
C ALA A 496 -23.50 39.34 18.14
N TYR A 497 -23.76 40.14 19.19
CA TYR A 497 -22.80 40.90 19.99
C TYR A 497 -22.30 42.20 19.36
N ARG A 498 -23.22 43.16 19.39
CA ARG A 498 -22.91 44.58 19.54
C ARG A 498 -22.96 44.87 21.04
N GLU A 499 -21.83 44.79 21.74
CA GLU A 499 -21.58 45.52 23.00
C GLU A 499 -20.14 45.31 23.49
N SER A 500 -19.53 46.41 23.95
CA SER A 500 -18.19 46.57 24.54
C SER A 500 -16.97 46.64 23.59
N GLU A 501 -16.91 47.69 22.78
CA GLU A 501 -15.64 48.38 22.52
C GLU A 501 -15.39 49.38 23.66
N ASN A 502 -14.38 49.15 24.49
CA ASN A 502 -13.67 50.22 25.17
C ASN A 502 -12.23 49.79 25.50
N GLN A 503 -11.30 50.61 25.04
CA GLN A 503 -9.94 50.83 25.57
C GLN A 503 -8.97 49.64 25.61
N ASN A 504 -8.07 49.59 24.62
CA ASN A 504 -6.64 49.79 24.89
C ASN A 504 -5.87 49.91 23.57
N GLN A 505 -5.33 51.10 23.37
CA GLN A 505 -4.53 51.51 22.24
C GLN A 505 -3.20 51.95 22.86
N ASP A 506 -2.19 51.10 22.80
CA ASP A 506 -0.77 51.46 22.82
C ASP A 506 0.10 50.22 22.51
N ASP A 507 1.27 50.49 21.94
CA ASP A 507 2.34 49.57 21.50
C ASP A 507 2.18 48.86 20.15
N LYS A 508 2.31 49.65 19.07
CA LYS A 508 2.83 49.15 17.78
C LYS A 508 4.33 49.44 17.68
N LEU A 509 5.13 48.37 17.69
CA LEU A 509 6.54 48.42 17.29
C LEU A 509 6.68 48.78 15.79
N PRO A 510 7.75 49.48 15.38
CA PRO A 510 7.93 49.90 13.98
C PRO A 510 8.20 48.69 13.07
N ASN A 511 7.56 48.69 11.90
CA ASN A 511 7.85 47.78 10.81
C ASN A 511 9.23 48.14 10.20
N PRO A 512 10.23 47.23 10.16
CA PRO A 512 11.58 47.55 9.69
C PRO A 512 11.70 47.79 8.17
N TYR A 513 10.59 47.93 7.45
CA TYR A 513 10.54 48.09 5.99
C TYR A 513 9.96 49.42 5.50
N ASP A 514 9.64 50.37 6.39
CA ASP A 514 8.94 51.62 6.01
C ASP A 514 9.84 52.70 5.36
N ASN A 515 11.13 52.43 5.12
CA ASN A 515 12.10 53.39 4.53
C ASN A 515 12.66 52.97 3.17
N LEU A 516 11.83 52.44 2.28
CA LEU A 516 12.18 52.29 0.86
C LEU A 516 11.26 53.17 0.02
N ASP A 517 11.77 54.35 -0.34
CA ASP A 517 11.08 55.32 -1.20
C ASP A 517 10.92 54.74 -2.62
N PRO A 518 9.69 54.39 -3.07
CA PRO A 518 9.48 53.90 -4.40
C PRO A 518 9.30 55.09 -5.35
N GLY A 519 10.31 55.38 -6.16
CA GLY A 519 10.27 56.50 -7.12
C GLY A 519 8.96 56.61 -7.91
N GLU A 520 8.47 57.84 -8.09
CA GLU A 520 7.13 58.20 -8.59
C GLU A 520 6.73 57.56 -9.93
N ALA A 521 7.70 57.21 -10.79
CA ALA A 521 7.45 56.46 -12.03
C ALA A 521 6.79 55.10 -11.76
N SER A 522 7.10 54.48 -10.61
CA SER A 522 6.56 53.17 -10.24
C SER A 522 5.08 53.25 -9.83
N GLN A 523 4.56 54.38 -9.36
CA GLN A 523 3.21 54.47 -8.79
C GLN A 523 2.10 54.51 -9.86
N LYS A 524 2.38 55.11 -11.02
CA LYS A 524 1.44 55.18 -12.16
C LYS A 524 1.35 53.84 -12.91
N ASP A 525 2.48 53.15 -13.04
CA ASP A 525 2.51 51.81 -13.62
C ASP A 525 1.81 50.79 -12.71
N ARG A 526 1.93 50.95 -11.39
CA ARG A 526 1.23 50.13 -10.38
C ARG A 526 -0.29 50.22 -10.47
N SER A 527 -0.86 51.40 -10.71
CA SER A 527 -2.31 51.58 -10.79
C SER A 527 -2.90 50.96 -12.06
N HIS A 528 -2.18 51.04 -13.18
CA HIS A 528 -2.55 50.40 -14.45
C HIS A 528 -2.47 48.87 -14.39
N ILE A 529 -1.43 48.30 -13.77
CA ILE A 529 -1.31 46.85 -13.55
C ILE A 529 -2.48 46.33 -12.71
N LEU A 530 -2.82 47.02 -11.61
CA LEU A 530 -3.97 46.65 -10.77
C LEU A 530 -5.32 46.84 -11.47
N ALA A 531 -5.46 47.81 -12.37
CA ALA A 531 -6.65 48.00 -13.19
C ALA A 531 -6.81 46.86 -14.22
N ALA A 532 -5.73 46.49 -14.93
CA ALA A 532 -5.73 45.37 -15.86
C ALA A 532 -5.99 44.02 -15.18
N LEU A 533 -5.42 43.81 -13.97
CA LEU A 533 -5.71 42.64 -13.12
C LEU A 533 -7.19 42.55 -12.74
N ARG A 534 -7.84 43.68 -12.40
CA ARG A 534 -9.26 43.74 -12.04
C ARG A 534 -10.19 43.51 -13.23
N GLN A 535 -9.76 43.90 -14.44
CA GLN A 535 -10.53 43.71 -15.66
C GLN A 535 -10.35 42.31 -16.27
N GLY A 536 -9.46 41.47 -15.72
CA GLY A 536 -9.16 40.14 -16.27
C GLY A 536 -8.47 40.18 -17.64
N ASN A 537 -7.95 41.34 -18.06
CA ASN A 537 -7.32 41.52 -19.36
C ASN A 537 -5.83 41.12 -19.29
N ALA A 538 -5.57 39.82 -19.37
CA ALA A 538 -4.21 39.27 -19.28
C ALA A 538 -3.26 39.82 -20.36
N LYS A 539 -3.77 40.16 -21.55
CA LYS A 539 -2.99 40.77 -22.63
C LYS A 539 -2.54 42.19 -22.30
N GLU A 540 -3.44 43.00 -21.74
CA GLU A 540 -3.11 44.36 -21.32
C GLU A 540 -2.15 44.37 -20.13
N PHE A 541 -2.39 43.49 -19.14
CA PHE A 541 -1.48 43.25 -18.02
C PHE A 541 -0.07 42.88 -18.49
N LEU A 542 0.05 41.96 -19.44
CA LEU A 542 1.33 41.59 -20.03
C LEU A 542 1.95 42.72 -20.87
N SER A 543 1.15 43.51 -21.59
CA SER A 543 1.67 44.66 -22.34
C SER A 543 2.27 45.72 -21.41
N ILE A 544 1.60 46.01 -20.29
CA ILE A 544 2.07 46.96 -19.27
C ILE A 544 3.35 46.41 -18.62
N LEU A 545 3.36 45.11 -18.29
CA LEU A 545 4.52 44.46 -17.70
C LEU A 545 5.72 44.37 -18.64
N VAL A 546 5.53 44.06 -19.93
CA VAL A 546 6.59 44.03 -20.94
C VAL A 546 7.15 45.43 -21.16
N ASN A 547 6.30 46.45 -21.22
CA ASN A 547 6.73 47.84 -21.30
C ASN A 547 7.57 48.27 -20.09
N ASN A 548 7.28 47.76 -18.90
CA ASN A 548 8.06 48.01 -17.68
C ASN A 548 9.36 47.18 -17.58
N MET A 549 9.49 46.08 -18.33
CA MET A 549 10.74 45.30 -18.38
C MET A 549 11.83 45.98 -19.22
N HIS A 550 11.44 46.79 -20.19
CA HIS A 550 12.32 47.75 -20.83
C HIS A 550 12.41 48.97 -19.91
N GLY A 551 13.20 48.85 -18.84
CA GLY A 551 13.55 50.02 -18.01
C GLY A 551 13.96 51.22 -18.87
N PRO A 552 13.86 52.46 -18.35
CA PRO A 552 14.08 53.66 -19.13
C PRO A 552 15.35 53.49 -19.97
N LYS A 553 15.21 53.61 -21.29
CA LYS A 553 16.34 53.47 -22.21
C LYS A 553 17.47 54.34 -21.67
N PRO A 554 18.68 53.81 -21.45
CA PRO A 554 19.79 54.62 -21.01
C PRO A 554 19.94 55.77 -22.01
N SER A 555 19.89 56.99 -21.48
CA SER A 555 19.98 58.24 -22.21
C SER A 555 21.30 58.38 -22.95
#